data_AF-A0AB35BI75-F1
#
_entry.id   AF-A0AB35BI75-F1
#
_cell.length_a   1.000
_cell.length_b   1.000
_cell.length_c   1.000
_cell.angle_alpha   90.00
_cell.angle_beta   90.00
_cell.angle_gamma   90.00
#
_symmetry.space_group_name_H-M   'P 1'
#
loop_
_entity.id
_entity.type
_entity.pdbx_description
1 polymer ?
#
loop_
_entity_poly.entity_id
_entity_poly.type
_entity_poly.pdbx_seq_one_letter_code
_entity_poly.pdbx_strand_id
1 'polypeptide(L)'
;MEGDDRTDSDQRGWHEYYVTGGFEQEPPAERHGNFEQVDWDMRFLSALTRMLSARPWDTGVYEIERLEWADSVMTLVVRVWGRDVSRLVGWREHLPTVRSGFKPDAPESVAGAWHTGEFYPCYLPEPYVSDTDGIHWIGRGRPTWPSRRE
;
A
#
# COMPACT_ATOMS: atom_id res chain seq x y z
N MET A 1 -52.42 34.81 60.41
CA MET A 1 -51.14 34.73 61.15
C MET A 1 -50.09 34.37 60.14
N GLU A 2 -49.14 35.28 60.00
CA GLU A 2 -47.96 35.23 59.14
C GLU A 2 -46.98 34.10 59.51
N GLY A 3 -46.06 33.83 58.57
CA GLY A 3 -44.84 33.05 58.75
C GLY A 3 -44.87 31.78 57.88
N ASP A 4 -43.92 31.48 57.00
CA ASP A 4 -42.62 32.10 56.78
C ASP A 4 -42.04 31.66 55.42
N ASP A 5 -40.97 32.34 55.07
CA ASP A 5 -40.29 32.46 53.79
C ASP A 5 -39.44 31.22 53.41
N ARG A 6 -39.36 31.01 52.09
CA ARG A 6 -38.29 30.39 51.27
C ARG A 6 -37.14 29.65 52.00
N THR A 7 -36.87 28.43 51.54
CA THR A 7 -35.61 28.08 50.83
C THR A 7 -35.68 26.65 50.31
N ASP A 8 -35.98 26.50 49.02
CA ASP A 8 -35.63 25.30 48.26
C ASP A 8 -34.31 25.60 47.58
N SER A 9 -33.22 25.27 48.29
CA SER A 9 -31.86 25.44 47.83
C SER A 9 -31.08 24.15 48.10
N ASP A 10 -30.95 23.38 47.02
CA ASP A 10 -29.65 22.91 46.53
C ASP A 10 -28.86 21.99 47.47
N GLN A 11 -29.08 20.68 47.34
CA GLN A 11 -27.98 19.71 47.47
C GLN A 11 -28.02 18.74 46.30
N ARG A 12 -27.46 19.22 45.18
CA ARG A 12 -26.83 18.42 44.15
C ARG A 12 -25.84 17.45 44.81
N GLY A 13 -26.22 16.18 44.88
CA GLY A 13 -25.28 15.08 45.11
C GLY A 13 -24.41 14.86 43.88
N TRP A 14 -23.50 15.79 43.61
CA TRP A 14 -22.36 15.55 42.74
C TRP A 14 -21.51 14.46 43.38
N HIS A 15 -21.62 13.23 42.88
CA HIS A 15 -20.53 12.28 43.04
C HIS A 15 -19.44 12.66 42.03
N GLU A 16 -18.66 13.69 42.39
CA GLU A 16 -17.31 13.87 41.87
C GLU A 16 -16.49 12.65 42.30
N TYR A 17 -16.40 11.66 41.41
CA TYR A 17 -15.30 10.73 41.46
C TYR A 17 -14.05 11.53 41.09
N TYR A 18 -13.31 11.99 42.10
CA TYR A 18 -11.90 12.35 41.93
C TYR A 18 -11.16 11.08 41.51
N VAL A 19 -11.13 10.81 40.20
CA VAL A 19 -10.15 9.93 39.61
C VAL A 19 -8.86 10.74 39.55
N THR A 20 -8.10 10.72 40.64
CA THR A 20 -6.65 10.87 40.61
C THR A 20 -6.06 9.60 39.98
N GLY A 21 -6.45 9.35 38.72
CA GLY A 21 -5.71 8.48 37.83
C GLY A 21 -4.58 9.33 37.29
N GLY A 22 -3.36 9.10 37.80
CA GLY A 22 -2.18 9.59 37.14
C GLY A 22 -2.20 9.09 35.72
N PHE A 23 -2.59 9.95 34.78
CA PHE A 23 -2.18 9.80 33.40
C PHE A 23 -0.67 10.00 33.42
N GLU A 24 0.05 8.93 33.78
CA GLU A 24 1.36 8.71 33.21
C GLU A 24 1.13 8.87 31.71
N GLN A 25 1.50 10.03 31.17
CA GLN A 25 1.64 10.21 29.74
C GLN A 25 2.69 9.19 29.36
N GLU A 26 2.23 8.02 28.90
CA GLU A 26 3.07 7.06 28.24
C GLU A 26 3.89 7.89 27.24
N PRO A 27 5.24 7.87 27.32
CA PRO A 27 6.05 8.64 26.40
C PRO A 27 5.62 8.26 24.99
N PRO A 28 5.38 9.22 24.10
CA PRO A 28 4.91 8.93 22.76
C PRO A 28 5.83 7.87 22.16
N ALA A 29 5.26 6.72 21.80
CA ALA A 29 6.03 5.59 21.31
C ALA A 29 6.99 6.08 20.22
N GLU A 30 8.30 5.92 20.45
CA GLU A 30 9.31 6.32 19.49
C GLU A 30 9.10 5.52 18.21
N ARG A 31 8.66 6.25 17.20
CA ARG A 31 8.30 5.71 15.90
C ARG A 31 9.58 5.61 15.08
N HIS A 32 10.19 4.43 15.06
CA HIS A 32 11.37 4.17 14.24
C HIS A 32 10.96 3.91 12.77
N GLY A 33 11.40 4.76 11.83
CA GLY A 33 11.20 4.54 10.39
C GLY A 33 10.96 5.82 9.57
N ASN A 34 11.10 5.72 8.24
CA ASN A 34 10.77 6.80 7.30
C ASN A 34 9.27 6.75 6.93
N PHE A 35 8.42 7.42 7.72
CA PHE A 35 6.97 7.40 7.55
C PHE A 35 6.48 7.99 6.23
N GLU A 36 7.13 9.04 5.73
CA GLU A 36 6.77 9.64 4.46
C GLU A 36 6.97 8.66 3.30
N GLN A 37 8.04 7.86 3.37
CA GLN A 37 8.29 6.82 2.38
C GLN A 37 7.28 5.67 2.50
N VAL A 38 6.97 5.22 3.72
CA VAL A 38 5.97 4.16 3.94
C VAL A 38 4.57 4.60 3.49
N ASP A 39 4.15 5.83 3.78
CA ASP A 39 2.88 6.38 3.32
C ASP A 39 2.83 6.43 1.79
N TRP A 40 3.91 6.93 1.17
CA TRP A 40 4.03 6.97 -0.27
C TRP A 40 3.93 5.57 -0.89
N ASP A 41 4.69 4.60 -0.36
CA ASP A 41 4.71 3.21 -0.84
C ASP A 41 3.30 2.60 -0.75
N MET A 42 2.62 2.75 0.39
CA MET A 42 1.27 2.22 0.58
C MET A 42 0.24 2.88 -0.36
N ARG A 43 0.33 4.20 -0.57
CA ARG A 43 -0.55 4.92 -1.51
C ARG A 43 -0.31 4.48 -2.96
N PHE A 44 0.95 4.31 -3.34
CA PHE A 44 1.34 3.79 -4.65
C PHE A 44 0.77 2.38 -4.86
N LEU A 45 1.02 1.45 -3.92
CA LEU A 45 0.55 0.07 -3.99
C LEU A 45 -0.98 -0.03 -4.03
N SER A 46 -1.67 0.76 -3.20
CA SER A 46 -3.13 0.84 -3.17
C SER A 46 -3.69 1.34 -4.51
N ALA A 47 -3.12 2.42 -5.07
CA ALA A 47 -3.52 2.94 -6.36
C ALA A 47 -3.27 1.92 -7.49
N LEU A 48 -2.08 1.31 -7.54
CA LEU A 48 -1.72 0.32 -8.54
C LEU A 48 -2.67 -0.89 -8.51
N THR A 49 -2.94 -1.42 -7.32
CA THR A 49 -3.87 -2.54 -7.11
C THR A 49 -5.27 -2.20 -7.60
N ARG A 50 -5.77 -0.99 -7.29
CA ARG A 50 -7.06 -0.52 -7.78
C ARG A 50 -7.09 -0.48 -9.30
N MET A 51 -6.05 0.04 -9.95
CA MET A 51 -6.00 0.13 -11.42
C MET A 51 -5.97 -1.25 -12.08
N LEU A 52 -5.16 -2.17 -11.57
CA LEU A 52 -5.10 -3.56 -12.04
C LEU A 52 -6.44 -4.29 -11.87
N SER A 53 -7.18 -3.97 -10.81
CA SER A 53 -8.47 -4.61 -10.49
C SER A 53 -9.67 -3.94 -11.17
N ALA A 54 -9.54 -2.70 -11.66
CA ALA A 54 -10.67 -1.87 -12.05
C ALA A 54 -11.16 -2.03 -13.50
N ARG A 55 -10.64 -2.98 -14.30
CA ARG A 55 -10.88 -2.97 -15.75
C ARG A 55 -11.62 -4.17 -16.36
N PRO A 56 -12.29 -3.93 -17.52
CA PRO A 56 -13.50 -4.61 -17.95
C PRO A 56 -13.22 -5.79 -18.89
N TRP A 57 -14.27 -6.56 -19.11
CA TRP A 57 -14.32 -7.93 -19.62
C TRP A 57 -13.81 -8.16 -21.06
N ASP A 58 -13.30 -7.14 -21.75
CA ASP A 58 -13.06 -7.16 -23.20
C ASP A 58 -11.59 -7.13 -23.62
N THR A 59 -10.68 -6.76 -22.74
CA THR A 59 -9.26 -6.51 -23.07
C THR A 59 -8.27 -7.48 -22.42
N GLY A 60 -8.76 -8.50 -21.71
CA GLY A 60 -7.95 -9.44 -20.94
C GLY A 60 -7.78 -8.96 -19.50
N VAL A 61 -7.95 -9.89 -18.55
CA VAL A 61 -7.96 -9.59 -17.11
C VAL A 61 -6.58 -9.90 -16.53
N TYR A 62 -6.02 -8.95 -15.78
CA TYR A 62 -4.96 -9.26 -14.82
C TYR A 62 -5.61 -9.74 -13.53
N GLU A 63 -5.24 -10.94 -13.09
CA GLU A 63 -5.57 -11.43 -11.76
C GLU A 63 -4.32 -11.33 -10.89
N ILE A 64 -4.40 -10.60 -9.78
CA ILE A 64 -3.27 -10.47 -8.86
C ILE A 64 -3.14 -11.79 -8.09
N GLU A 65 -2.08 -12.54 -8.39
CA GLU A 65 -1.78 -13.82 -7.75
C GLU A 65 -0.98 -13.62 -6.46
N ARG A 66 -0.09 -12.62 -6.47
CA ARG A 66 0.76 -12.29 -5.34
C ARG A 66 1.10 -10.82 -5.34
N LEU A 67 0.92 -10.16 -4.21
CA LEU A 67 1.46 -8.84 -3.93
C LEU A 67 2.12 -8.87 -2.56
N GLU A 68 3.44 -8.71 -2.55
CA GLU A 68 4.27 -8.68 -1.35
C GLU A 68 5.07 -7.37 -1.32
N TRP A 69 5.25 -6.81 -0.13
CA TRP A 69 6.11 -5.65 0.09
C TRP A 69 6.92 -5.88 1.36
N ALA A 70 8.24 -5.89 1.21
CA ALA A 70 9.20 -6.03 2.30
C ALA A 70 10.48 -5.29 1.93
N ASP A 71 11.11 -4.63 2.91
CA ASP A 71 12.38 -3.92 2.73
C ASP A 71 12.38 -2.95 1.53
N SER A 72 11.27 -2.22 1.34
CA SER A 72 11.06 -1.29 0.22
C SER A 72 11.06 -1.93 -1.18
N VAL A 73 11.00 -3.26 -1.25
CA VAL A 73 10.87 -4.02 -2.50
C VAL A 73 9.43 -4.50 -2.63
N MET A 74 8.80 -4.15 -3.74
CA MET A 74 7.53 -4.72 -4.16
C MET A 74 7.81 -5.97 -4.99
N THR A 75 7.09 -7.06 -4.70
CA THR A 75 6.96 -8.21 -5.59
C THR A 75 5.50 -8.33 -6.00
N LEU A 76 5.23 -8.15 -7.30
CA LEU A 76 3.89 -8.28 -7.88
C LEU A 76 3.92 -9.42 -8.90
N VAL A 77 3.03 -10.38 -8.75
CA VAL A 77 2.78 -11.43 -9.74
C VAL A 77 1.33 -11.35 -10.15
N VAL A 78 1.11 -11.32 -11.46
CA VAL A 78 -0.21 -11.32 -12.06
C VAL A 78 -0.35 -12.52 -12.99
N ARG A 79 -1.54 -13.08 -13.04
CA ARG A 79 -1.96 -13.99 -14.11
C ARG A 79 -2.53 -13.17 -15.25
N VAL A 80 -1.98 -13.40 -16.44
CA VAL A 80 -2.43 -12.81 -17.69
C VAL A 80 -3.16 -13.87 -18.49
N TRP A 81 -4.40 -13.57 -18.88
CA TRP A 81 -5.22 -14.44 -19.70
C TRP A 81 -5.07 -14.08 -21.19
N GLY A 82 -4.51 -15.01 -21.96
CA GLY A 82 -4.65 -15.03 -23.41
C GLY A 82 -5.93 -15.74 -23.82
N ARG A 83 -6.16 -15.89 -25.14
CA ARG A 83 -7.38 -16.50 -25.70
C ARG A 83 -7.68 -17.89 -25.13
N ASP A 84 -6.65 -18.75 -25.01
CA ASP A 84 -6.79 -20.16 -24.64
C ASP A 84 -5.83 -20.59 -23.52
N VAL A 85 -4.96 -19.69 -23.06
CA VAL A 85 -3.92 -19.99 -22.05
C VAL A 85 -3.82 -18.85 -21.05
N SER A 86 -3.49 -19.18 -19.80
CA SER A 86 -3.06 -18.20 -18.81
C SER A 86 -1.61 -18.44 -18.40
N ARG A 87 -0.91 -17.36 -18.05
CA ARG A 87 0.50 -17.39 -17.67
C ARG A 87 0.78 -16.40 -16.55
N LEU A 88 1.81 -16.68 -15.77
CA LEU A 88 2.27 -15.80 -14.70
C LEU A 88 3.35 -14.86 -15.21
N VAL A 89 3.17 -13.57 -14.91
CA VAL A 89 4.13 -12.51 -15.17
C VAL A 89 4.40 -11.79 -13.85
N GLY A 90 5.67 -11.51 -13.55
CA GLY A 90 6.07 -10.93 -12.28
C GLY A 90 6.99 -9.72 -12.44
N TRP A 91 6.86 -8.77 -11.52
CA TRP A 91 7.74 -7.61 -11.34
C TRP A 91 8.30 -7.63 -9.93
N ARG A 92 9.58 -7.28 -9.81
CA ARG A 92 10.25 -7.11 -8.51
C ARG A 92 11.05 -5.82 -8.52
N GLU A 93 10.58 -4.85 -7.76
CA GLU A 93 10.96 -3.45 -7.98
C GLU A 93 11.18 -2.72 -6.65
N HIS A 94 12.27 -1.96 -6.59
CA HIS A 94 12.62 -1.17 -5.41
C HIS A 94 11.88 0.18 -5.46
N LEU A 95 10.87 0.34 -4.61
CA LEU A 95 9.95 1.48 -4.65
C LEU A 95 10.63 2.85 -4.56
N PRO A 96 11.69 3.06 -3.76
CA PRO A 96 12.43 4.33 -3.77
C PRO A 96 13.10 4.65 -5.11
N THR A 97 13.57 3.61 -5.82
CA THR A 97 14.12 3.79 -7.17
C THR A 97 13.02 4.16 -8.15
N VAL A 98 11.87 3.48 -8.08
CA VAL A 98 10.67 3.84 -8.87
C VAL A 98 10.32 5.29 -8.62
N ARG A 99 10.07 5.66 -7.38
CA ARG A 99 9.77 7.02 -6.92
C ARG A 99 10.74 8.06 -7.48
N SER A 100 12.04 7.81 -7.36
CA SER A 100 13.08 8.75 -7.82
C SER A 100 13.05 9.05 -9.33
N GLY A 101 12.46 8.15 -10.12
CA GLY A 101 12.33 8.29 -11.57
C GLY A 101 11.19 9.20 -12.03
N PHE A 102 10.27 9.62 -11.14
CA PHE A 102 9.08 10.38 -11.51
C PHE A 102 9.04 11.77 -10.88
N LYS A 103 8.63 12.77 -11.68
CA LYS A 103 8.35 14.15 -11.22
C LYS A 103 7.10 14.68 -11.93
N PRO A 104 6.12 15.26 -11.21
CA PRO A 104 6.04 15.36 -9.75
C PRO A 104 5.91 14.00 -9.07
N ASP A 105 6.41 13.92 -7.85
CA ASP A 105 6.45 12.70 -7.03
C ASP A 105 5.10 12.46 -6.33
N ALA A 106 4.08 12.16 -7.13
CA ALA A 106 2.72 11.90 -6.67
C ALA A 106 2.40 10.39 -6.82
N PRO A 107 2.24 9.62 -5.72
CA PRO A 107 2.20 8.17 -5.77
C PRO A 107 1.10 7.61 -6.68
N GLU A 108 -0.09 8.23 -6.68
CA GLU A 108 -1.19 7.81 -7.55
C GLU A 108 -0.91 8.08 -9.03
N SER A 109 -0.26 9.20 -9.35
CA SER A 109 0.16 9.52 -10.73
C SER A 109 1.26 8.58 -11.20
N VAL A 110 2.23 8.26 -10.33
CA VAL A 110 3.29 7.30 -10.62
C VAL A 110 2.71 5.91 -10.87
N ALA A 111 1.78 5.45 -10.01
CA ALA A 111 1.07 4.19 -10.22
C ALA A 111 0.32 4.18 -11.55
N GLY A 112 -0.28 5.30 -11.97
CA GLY A 112 -0.98 5.41 -13.25
C GLY A 112 -0.05 5.35 -14.45
N ALA A 113 1.10 6.01 -14.37
CA ALA A 113 2.14 5.93 -15.40
C ALA A 113 2.69 4.50 -15.54
N TRP A 114 2.93 3.84 -14.41
CA TRP A 114 3.35 2.44 -14.36
C TRP A 114 2.31 1.49 -14.95
N HIS A 115 1.06 1.61 -14.51
CA HIS A 115 -0.05 0.83 -15.06
C HIS A 115 -0.12 0.98 -16.59
N THR A 116 0.02 2.21 -17.08
CA THR A 116 -0.07 2.50 -18.51
C THR A 116 1.16 2.00 -19.30
N GLY A 117 2.36 2.05 -18.72
CA GLY A 117 3.59 1.66 -19.40
C GLY A 117 3.86 0.16 -19.40
N GLU A 118 3.57 -0.52 -18.29
CA GLU A 118 3.94 -1.91 -18.07
C GLU A 118 2.79 -2.89 -18.27
N PHE A 119 1.56 -2.46 -17.99
CA PHE A 119 0.40 -3.36 -17.94
C PHE A 119 -0.61 -3.09 -19.06
N TYR A 120 -0.61 -1.91 -19.68
CA TYR A 120 -1.59 -1.54 -20.69
C TYR A 120 -0.96 -1.35 -22.09
N PRO A 121 -1.55 -1.92 -23.16
CA PRO A 121 -2.68 -2.85 -23.16
C PRO A 121 -2.33 -4.19 -22.48
N CYS A 122 -3.33 -4.97 -22.08
CA CYS A 122 -3.09 -6.27 -21.43
C CYS A 122 -2.65 -7.30 -22.47
N TYR A 123 -1.37 -7.67 -22.49
CA TYR A 123 -0.87 -8.72 -23.37
C TYR A 123 0.08 -9.66 -22.63
N LEU A 124 0.14 -10.89 -23.12
CA LEU A 124 1.20 -11.80 -22.74
C LEU A 124 2.50 -11.35 -23.42
N PRO A 125 3.64 -11.26 -22.71
CA PRO A 125 4.90 -10.87 -23.36
C PRO A 125 5.33 -11.92 -24.39
N GLU A 126 5.87 -11.44 -25.52
CA GLU A 126 6.37 -12.28 -26.61
C GLU A 126 7.89 -12.08 -26.83
N PRO A 127 8.71 -13.15 -26.86
CA PRO A 127 8.35 -14.54 -26.58
C PRO A 127 8.18 -14.79 -25.07
N TYR A 128 7.16 -15.57 -24.70
CA TYR A 128 6.96 -15.97 -23.31
C TYR A 128 7.98 -17.06 -22.92
N VAL A 129 8.90 -16.73 -22.02
CA VAL A 129 9.86 -17.67 -21.43
C VAL A 129 9.79 -17.54 -19.92
N SER A 130 9.26 -18.54 -19.24
CA SER A 130 9.21 -18.57 -17.77
C SER A 130 10.56 -18.98 -17.19
N ASP A 131 10.84 -18.52 -15.97
CA ASP A 131 11.97 -19.00 -15.18
C ASP A 131 11.64 -20.36 -14.51
N THR A 132 12.55 -20.88 -13.68
CA THR A 132 12.40 -22.17 -12.98
C THR A 132 11.20 -22.24 -12.05
N ASP A 133 10.70 -21.09 -11.59
CA ASP A 133 9.50 -20.98 -10.75
C ASP A 133 8.19 -20.89 -11.56
N GLY A 134 8.27 -20.98 -12.89
CA GLY A 134 7.11 -20.88 -13.78
C GLY A 134 6.60 -19.45 -13.99
N ILE A 135 7.31 -18.43 -13.50
CA ILE A 135 6.96 -17.01 -13.65
C ILE A 135 7.85 -16.38 -14.73
N HIS A 136 7.25 -15.62 -15.62
CA HIS A 136 8.02 -14.73 -16.50
C HIS A 136 8.32 -13.43 -15.76
N TRP A 137 9.55 -13.28 -15.27
CA TRP A 137 9.96 -12.09 -14.54
C TRP A 137 10.38 -10.96 -15.48
N ILE A 138 9.60 -9.89 -15.49
CA ILE A 138 9.93 -8.64 -16.17
C ILE A 138 11.05 -7.93 -15.38
N GLY A 139 12.01 -7.36 -16.11
CA GLY A 139 13.13 -6.64 -15.50
C GLY A 139 14.33 -7.51 -15.08
N ARG A 140 14.31 -8.84 -15.31
CA ARG A 140 15.52 -9.67 -15.19
C ARG A 140 16.50 -9.38 -16.33
N GLY A 141 17.28 -8.32 -16.14
CA GLY A 141 18.28 -7.84 -17.11
C GLY A 141 18.97 -6.53 -16.75
N ARG A 142 18.58 -5.83 -15.67
CA ARG A 142 19.39 -4.75 -15.10
C ARG A 142 20.08 -5.22 -13.83
N PRO A 143 21.41 -5.44 -13.84
CA PRO A 143 22.16 -5.59 -12.61
C PRO A 143 22.27 -4.20 -11.98
N THR A 144 21.44 -3.89 -10.98
CA THR A 144 21.60 -2.66 -10.18
C THR A 144 21.62 -2.96 -8.68
N TRP A 145 22.40 -3.95 -8.27
CA TRP A 145 23.25 -3.89 -7.07
C TRP A 145 24.19 -5.11 -7.04
N PRO A 146 25.48 -4.97 -6.67
CA PRO A 146 26.32 -6.14 -6.49
C PRO A 146 25.80 -6.94 -5.30
N SER A 147 25.42 -8.19 -5.52
CA SER A 147 25.43 -9.18 -4.45
C SER A 147 26.88 -9.28 -4.00
N ARG A 148 27.21 -8.61 -2.90
CA ARG A 148 28.51 -8.78 -2.24
C ARG A 148 28.55 -10.23 -1.78
N ARG A 149 29.31 -11.05 -2.50
CA ARG A 149 29.67 -12.39 -2.04
C ARG A 149 30.66 -12.20 -0.88
N GLU A 150 30.29 -12.73 0.28
CA GLU A 150 31.26 -13.14 1.30
C GLU A 150 32.06 -14.34 0.81
#